data_AF-A0A815UP71-F1
#
_entry.id   AF-A0A815UP71-F1
#
_cell.length_a   1.000
_cell.length_b   1.000
_cell.length_c   1.000
_cell.angle_alpha   90.00
_cell.angle_beta   90.00
_cell.angle_gamma   90.00
#
_symmetry.space_group_name_H-M   'P 1'
#
loop_
_entity.id
_entity.type
_entity.pdbx_description
1 polymer ?
#
loop_
_entity_poly.entity_id
_entity_poly.type
_entity_poly.pdbx_seq_one_letter_code
_entity_poly.pdbx_strand_id
1 'polypeptide(L)'
;MAIHAIIKLARQVLDTNCFVFEGKYYQQVLDGALGSPFTMTLANIYILKWEHSLIEFQKANNEICGRYRDDVFLTADSLHQLCIKLNIAEKKDDNVRVT
;
A
#
# COMPACT_ATOMS: atom_id res chain seq x y z
N MET A 1 15.21 13.33 17.47
CA MET A 1 14.37 14.50 17.11
C MET A 1 13.75 14.37 15.72
N ALA A 2 14.54 14.13 14.66
CA ALA A 2 14.02 14.08 13.27
C ALA A 2 12.92 13.01 13.03
N ILE A 3 13.10 11.78 13.49
CA ILE A 3 12.12 10.70 13.27
C ILE A 3 10.76 11.00 13.91
N HIS A 4 10.76 11.61 15.10
CA HIS A 4 9.54 12.02 15.78
C HIS A 4 8.80 13.11 15.00
N ALA A 5 9.53 14.07 14.43
CA ALA A 5 8.97 15.11 13.58
C ALA A 5 8.34 14.52 12.31
N ILE A 6 9.01 13.55 11.66
CA ILE A 6 8.48 12.86 10.46
C ILE A 6 7.20 12.11 10.80
N ILE A 7 7.17 11.37 11.91
CA ILE A 7 5.96 10.65 12.34
C ILE A 7 4.83 11.64 12.64
N LYS A 8 5.12 12.74 13.35
CA LYS A 8 4.12 13.77 13.65
C LYS A 8 3.55 14.40 12.38
N LEU A 9 4.40 14.68 11.38
CA LEU A 9 3.98 15.20 10.09
C LEU A 9 3.13 14.19 9.32
N ALA A 10 3.52 12.92 9.28
CA ALA A 10 2.75 11.85 8.64
C ALA A 10 1.34 11.73 9.23
N ARG A 11 1.22 11.74 10.56
CA ARG A 11 -0.09 11.74 11.24
C ARG A 11 -0.90 12.97 10.89
N GLN A 12 -0.30 14.16 10.94
CA GLN A 12 -0.99 15.39 10.57
C GLN A 12 -1.56 15.33 9.15
N VAL A 13 -0.79 14.85 8.16
CA VAL A 13 -1.26 14.76 6.77
C VAL A 13 -2.40 13.75 6.61
N LEU A 14 -2.37 12.63 7.34
CA LEU A 14 -3.44 11.63 7.30
C LEU A 14 -4.71 12.11 8.05
N ASP A 15 -4.54 12.76 9.19
CA ASP A 15 -5.65 13.10 10.09
C ASP A 15 -6.33 14.43 9.74
N THR A 16 -5.64 15.35 9.04
CA THR A 16 -6.16 16.71 8.76
C THR A 16 -6.42 16.98 7.28
N ASN A 17 -6.52 15.93 6.49
CA ASN A 17 -6.79 16.05 5.07
C ASN A 17 -8.22 16.55 4.82
N CYS A 18 -8.34 17.69 4.14
CA CYS A 18 -9.62 18.33 3.84
C CYS A 18 -9.72 18.65 2.34
N PHE A 19 -10.93 18.57 1.78
CA PHE A 19 -11.22 18.94 0.40
C PHE A 19 -12.47 19.83 0.32
N VAL A 20 -12.60 20.55 -0.79
CA VAL A 20 -13.75 21.42 -1.07
C VAL A 20 -14.59 20.81 -2.18
N PHE A 21 -15.88 20.70 -1.94
CA PHE A 21 -16.86 20.26 -2.93
C PHE A 21 -18.12 21.13 -2.79
N GLU A 22 -18.58 21.71 -3.91
CA GLU A 22 -19.76 22.61 -3.93
C GLU A 22 -19.70 23.75 -2.88
N GLY A 23 -18.51 24.33 -2.69
CA GLY A 23 -18.30 25.42 -1.74
C GLY A 23 -18.35 25.01 -0.27
N LYS A 24 -18.46 23.71 0.04
CA LYS A 24 -18.42 23.17 1.40
C LYS A 24 -17.09 22.46 1.66
N TYR A 25 -16.66 22.52 2.91
CA TYR A 25 -15.43 21.87 3.38
C TYR A 25 -15.76 20.51 3.97
N TYR A 26 -15.00 19.50 3.58
CA TYR A 26 -15.11 18.13 4.05
C TYR A 26 -13.77 17.64 4.54
N GLN A 27 -13.76 16.93 5.66
CA GLN A 27 -12.60 16.20 6.12
C GLN A 27 -12.68 14.77 5.60
N GLN A 28 -11.59 14.30 4.99
CA GLN A 28 -11.45 12.89 4.64
C GLN A 28 -11.05 12.14 5.91
N VAL A 29 -11.90 11.19 6.32
CA VAL A 29 -11.73 10.42 7.57
C VAL A 29 -11.21 9.00 7.35
N LEU A 30 -11.12 8.58 6.09
CA LEU A 30 -10.66 7.26 5.67
C LEU A 30 -9.66 7.42 4.51
N ASP A 31 -8.57 6.68 4.56
CA ASP A 31 -7.45 6.74 3.62
C ASP A 31 -6.79 8.13 3.51
N GLY A 32 -5.76 8.24 2.67
CA GLY A 32 -5.11 9.52 2.40
C GLY A 32 -5.66 10.21 1.16
N ALA A 33 -5.36 11.51 1.02
CA ALA A 33 -5.76 12.30 -0.13
C ALA A 33 -5.21 11.74 -1.45
N LEU A 34 -6.10 11.49 -2.41
CA LEU A 34 -5.70 11.24 -3.80
C LEU A 34 -5.02 12.50 -4.36
N GLY A 35 -3.89 12.32 -5.02
CA GLY A 35 -3.09 13.41 -5.59
C GLY A 35 -2.06 14.03 -4.63
N SER A 36 -2.05 13.67 -3.34
CA SER A 36 -0.99 14.07 -2.41
C SER A 36 0.28 13.24 -2.64
N PRO A 37 1.43 13.85 -2.98
CA PRO A 37 2.70 13.11 -3.11
C PRO A 37 3.13 12.44 -1.80
N PHE A 38 2.74 13.04 -0.67
CA PHE A 38 3.08 12.49 0.64
C PHE A 38 2.23 11.27 0.98
N THR A 39 0.94 11.31 0.66
CA THR A 39 0.06 10.13 0.77
C THR A 39 0.55 8.99 -0.11
N MET A 40 0.94 9.27 -1.36
CA MET A 40 1.51 8.26 -2.27
C MET A 40 2.77 7.61 -1.68
N THR A 41 3.62 8.40 -1.02
CA THR A 41 4.82 7.89 -0.35
C THR A 41 4.46 6.98 0.83
N LEU A 42 3.50 7.38 1.66
CA LEU A 42 3.02 6.57 2.79
C LEU A 42 2.37 5.26 2.31
N ALA A 43 1.56 5.31 1.25
CA ALA A 43 0.95 4.13 0.63
C ALA A 43 2.02 3.16 0.11
N ASN A 44 3.06 3.65 -0.56
CA ASN A 44 4.17 2.81 -1.02
C ASN A 44 4.92 2.14 0.14
N ILE A 45 5.14 2.84 1.25
CA ILE A 45 5.77 2.26 2.45
C ILE A 45 4.89 1.19 3.07
N TYR A 46 3.58 1.45 3.15
CA TYR A 46 2.61 0.51 3.71
C TYR A 46 2.51 -0.76 2.88
N ILE A 47 2.32 -0.64 1.56
CA ILE A 47 2.24 -1.77 0.63
C ILE A 47 3.57 -2.54 0.59
N LEU A 48 4.73 -1.87 0.62
CA LEU A 48 6.03 -2.56 0.67
C LEU A 48 6.14 -3.53 1.84
N LYS A 49 5.64 -3.13 3.02
CA LYS A 49 5.64 -4.01 4.21
C LYS A 49 4.72 -5.21 4.02
N TRP A 50 3.57 -5.01 3.40
CA TRP A 50 2.61 -6.08 3.11
C TRP A 50 3.15 -7.08 2.06
N GLU A 51 3.68 -6.57 0.95
CA GLU A 51 4.15 -7.33 -0.22
C GLU A 51 5.51 -8.03 0.01
N HIS A 52 6.26 -7.66 1.06
CA HIS A 52 7.63 -8.13 1.29
C HIS A 52 7.79 -9.65 1.16
N SER A 53 6.90 -10.45 1.75
CA SER A 53 7.01 -11.92 1.64
C SER A 53 6.71 -12.46 0.25
N LEU A 54 5.86 -11.76 -0.52
CA LEU A 54 5.54 -12.13 -1.89
C LEU A 54 6.74 -11.84 -2.80
N ILE A 55 7.38 -10.68 -2.61
CA ILE A 55 8.62 -10.32 -3.30
C ILE A 55 9.71 -11.36 -3.04
N GLU A 56 9.94 -11.72 -1.77
CA GLU A 56 10.96 -12.71 -1.41
C GLU A 56 10.64 -14.11 -1.97
N PHE A 57 9.35 -14.50 -2.01
CA PHE A 57 8.93 -15.74 -2.66
C PHE A 57 9.22 -15.71 -4.17
N GLN A 58 8.89 -14.64 -4.87
CA GLN A 58 9.14 -14.52 -6.32
C GLN A 58 10.63 -14.57 -6.63
N LYS A 59 11.46 -13.83 -5.87
CA LYS A 59 12.92 -13.85 -6.01
C LYS A 59 13.50 -15.25 -5.81
N ALA A 60 13.05 -15.99 -4.80
CA ALA A 60 13.53 -17.33 -4.52
C ALA A 60 13.24 -18.33 -5.64
N ASN A 61 12.20 -18.08 -6.45
CA ASN A 61 11.82 -18.91 -7.60
C ASN A 61 12.32 -18.35 -8.95
N ASN A 62 13.17 -17.30 -8.95
CA ASN A 62 13.60 -16.60 -10.16
C ASN A 62 12.44 -16.03 -11.01
N GLU A 63 11.35 -15.63 -10.36
CA GLU A 63 10.17 -15.05 -10.99
C GLU A 63 10.23 -13.51 -11.01
N ILE A 64 9.49 -12.92 -11.95
CA ILE A 64 9.30 -11.47 -12.04
C ILE A 64 8.20 -11.04 -11.06
N CYS A 65 8.48 -9.96 -10.34
CA CYS A 65 7.53 -9.27 -9.48
C CYS A 65 7.71 -7.76 -9.68
N GLY A 66 6.68 -7.11 -10.22
CA GLY A 66 6.65 -5.66 -10.42
C GLY A 66 5.40 -5.07 -9.80
N ARG A 67 5.48 -3.82 -9.34
CA ARG A 67 4.32 -3.06 -8.87
C ARG A 67 4.34 -1.65 -9.44
N TYR A 68 3.19 -1.17 -9.86
CA TYR A 68 2.95 0.21 -10.21
C TYR A 68 1.75 0.73 -9.42
N ARG A 69 2.03 1.54 -8.39
CA ARG A 69 1.04 2.03 -7.42
C ARG A 69 0.28 0.87 -6.76
N ASP A 70 -0.95 0.63 -7.21
CA ASP A 70 -1.90 -0.38 -6.77
C ASP A 70 -1.94 -1.63 -7.66
N ASP A 71 -1.36 -1.58 -8.86
CA ASP A 71 -1.27 -2.73 -9.77
C ASP A 71 -0.01 -3.57 -9.52
N VAL A 72 -0.18 -4.89 -9.38
CA VAL A 72 0.93 -5.84 -9.21
C VAL A 72 0.98 -6.80 -10.40
N PHE A 73 2.18 -6.99 -10.94
CA PHE A 73 2.48 -7.93 -12.02
C PHE A 73 3.41 -9.04 -11.50
N LEU A 74 3.03 -10.30 -11.74
CA LEU A 74 3.74 -11.47 -11.24
C LEU A 74 3.86 -12.51 -12.37
N THR A 75 5.01 -13.18 -12.47
CA THR A 75 5.14 -14.43 -13.23
C THR A 75 5.15 -15.61 -12.25
N ALA A 76 4.71 -16.78 -12.70
CA ALA A 76 4.77 -17.99 -11.89
C ALA A 76 4.79 -19.24 -12.76
N ASP A 77 5.76 -20.10 -12.49
CA ASP A 77 5.84 -21.47 -13.02
C ASP A 77 4.73 -22.36 -12.43
N SER A 78 4.25 -22.06 -11.23
CA SER A 78 3.14 -22.76 -10.57
C SER A 78 2.08 -21.80 -10.06
N LEU A 79 0.97 -21.72 -10.80
CA LEU A 79 -0.21 -20.94 -10.39
C LEU A 79 -0.75 -21.39 -9.02
N HIS A 80 -0.70 -22.69 -8.71
CA HIS A 80 -1.17 -23.22 -7.43
C HIS A 80 -0.39 -22.66 -6.22
N GLN A 81 0.95 -22.65 -6.30
CA GLN A 81 1.80 -22.09 -5.25
C GLN A 81 1.60 -20.59 -5.11
N LEU A 82 1.48 -19.87 -6.24
CA LEU A 82 1.19 -18.44 -6.23
C LEU A 82 -0.15 -18.14 -5.53
N CYS A 83 -1.21 -18.88 -5.86
CA CYS A 83 -2.52 -18.72 -5.22
C CYS A 83 -2.46 -18.95 -3.71
N ILE A 84 -1.71 -19.96 -3.23
CA ILE A 84 -1.51 -20.17 -1.79
C ILE A 84 -0.84 -18.95 -1.15
N LYS A 85 0.19 -18.38 -1.78
CA LYS A 85 0.89 -17.20 -1.26
C LYS A 85 0.03 -15.94 -1.27
N LEU A 86 -0.76 -15.73 -2.31
CA LEU A 86 -1.71 -14.62 -2.39
C LEU A 86 -2.80 -14.75 -1.31
N ASN A 87 -3.37 -15.94 -1.11
CA ASN A 87 -4.35 -16.20 -0.04
C ASN A 87 -3.77 -15.95 1.37
N ILE A 88 -2.48 -16.24 1.58
CA ILE A 88 -1.79 -15.90 2.84
C ILE A 88 -1.62 -14.39 2.96
N ALA A 89 -1.22 -13.70 1.88
CA ALA A 89 -1.00 -12.26 1.87
C ALA A 89 -2.30 -11.47 2.12
N GLU A 90 -3.40 -11.87 1.49
CA GLU A 90 -4.73 -11.27 1.70
C GLU A 90 -5.18 -11.33 3.17
N LYS A 91 -4.85 -12.41 3.88
CA LYS A 91 -5.20 -12.57 5.30
C LYS A 91 -4.32 -11.79 6.28
N LYS A 92 -3.28 -11.10 5.81
CA LYS A 92 -2.36 -10.36 6.70
C LYS A 92 -2.93 -9.04 7.20
N ASP A 93 -3.79 -8.41 6.41
CA ASP A 93 -4.31 -7.08 6.70
C ASP A 93 -5.67 -6.90 6.02
N ASP A 94 -6.71 -6.63 6.81
CA ASP A 94 -8.09 -6.48 6.33
C ASP A 94 -8.27 -5.29 5.37
N ASN A 95 -7.31 -4.35 5.35
CA ASN A 95 -7.31 -3.19 4.46
C ASN A 95 -6.76 -3.50 3.05
N VAL A 96 -6.17 -4.68 2.83
CA VAL A 96 -5.63 -5.07 1.52
C VAL A 96 -6.43 -6.24 0.96
N ARG A 97 -6.93 -6.09 -0.26
CA ARG A 97 -7.67 -7.14 -0.98
C ARG A 97 -6.96 -7.48 -2.27
N VAL A 98 -6.79 -8.77 -2.54
CA VAL A 98 -6.26 -9.27 -3.80
C VAL A 98 -7.46 -9.64 -4.66
N THR A 99 -7.67 -8.94 -5.78
CA THR A 99 -8.84 -9.12 -6.67
C THR A 99 -8.43 -9.63 -8.04
#